data_AF-A0AAW9AU37-F1
#
_entry.id   AF-A0AAW9AU37-F1
#
_cell.length_a   1.000
_cell.length_b   1.000
_cell.length_c   1.000
_cell.angle_alpha   90.00
_cell.angle_beta   90.00
_cell.angle_gamma   90.00
#
_symmetry.space_group_name_H-M   'P 1'
#
loop_
_entity.id
_entity.type
_entity.pdbx_description
1 polymer ?
#
loop_
_entity_poly.entity_id
_entity_poly.type
_entity_poly.pdbx_seq_one_letter_code
_entity_poly.pdbx_strand_id
1 'polypeptide(L)'
;MFDVKQSVADYLNIIVTHACNMKCAFCIDEYRNEDVFVSLEHVEKALKFAKKKNVKDILLIGGEPTLHPQIVEIAKLTKSYGFRVILTTNYTKPDVVKALDGIVDCFNISFYSQRELPKQSDFVSDLTIHAIIHRKQLNTREKLDSFIDKYREYAHLKFSTLTVCNDWTEKMQSVPYLDSLPVKKMVLFNEIEGMEYRGCVIKRHDIILNPGADQSYKAHTNGQIVKSWKKDLIALSSVA
;
A
#
# COMPACT_ATOMS: atom_id res chain seq x y z
N MET A 1 -11.04 -5.32 9.80
CA MET A 1 -10.54 -6.52 9.04
C MET A 1 -10.71 -6.34 7.53
N PHE A 2 -9.64 -6.45 6.73
CA PHE A 2 -9.73 -6.50 5.26
C PHE A 2 -10.41 -7.81 4.84
N ASP A 3 -11.54 -7.72 4.16
CA ASP A 3 -12.27 -8.90 3.70
C ASP A 3 -11.55 -9.49 2.48
N VAL A 4 -11.14 -10.76 2.59
CA VAL A 4 -10.46 -11.55 1.55
C VAL A 4 -11.37 -11.74 0.31
N LYS A 5 -12.68 -11.44 0.44
CA LYS A 5 -13.68 -11.53 -0.64
C LYS A 5 -13.93 -10.22 -1.40
N GLN A 6 -13.13 -9.19 -1.18
CA GLN A 6 -13.29 -7.94 -1.90
C GLN A 6 -12.88 -8.14 -3.37
N SER A 7 -13.50 -7.43 -4.32
CA SER A 7 -13.29 -7.51 -5.78
C SER A 7 -12.40 -6.35 -6.27
N VAL A 8 -11.72 -6.53 -7.40
CA VAL A 8 -10.70 -5.57 -7.88
C VAL A 8 -11.28 -4.17 -8.19
N ALA A 9 -12.61 -4.04 -8.27
CA ALA A 9 -13.33 -2.79 -8.50
C ALA A 9 -13.66 -1.97 -7.24
N ASP A 10 -13.19 -2.39 -6.05
CA ASP A 10 -13.69 -1.84 -4.78
C ASP A 10 -12.93 -0.62 -4.24
N TYR A 11 -11.79 -0.22 -4.82
CA TYR A 11 -11.00 0.89 -4.27
C TYR A 11 -10.37 1.85 -5.29
N LEU A 12 -10.25 3.13 -4.89
CA LEU A 12 -9.53 4.18 -5.62
C LEU A 12 -8.35 4.66 -4.77
N ASN A 13 -7.17 4.66 -5.38
CA ASN A 13 -5.98 5.26 -4.80
C ASN A 13 -5.92 6.75 -5.17
N ILE A 14 -5.76 7.63 -4.20
CA ILE A 14 -5.49 9.05 -4.42
C ILE A 14 -4.04 9.30 -4.01
N ILE A 15 -3.20 9.65 -4.99
CA ILE A 15 -1.84 10.15 -4.72
C ILE A 15 -1.98 11.57 -4.19
N VAL A 16 -1.86 11.74 -2.87
CA VAL A 16 -2.00 13.06 -2.26
C VAL A 16 -0.74 13.91 -2.47
N THR A 17 0.43 13.28 -2.54
CA THR A 17 1.70 13.97 -2.80
C THR A 17 2.75 13.02 -3.37
N HIS A 18 3.77 13.56 -4.04
CA HIS A 18 5.01 12.85 -4.41
C HIS A 18 6.19 13.16 -3.46
N ALA A 19 6.00 14.09 -2.54
CA ALA A 19 6.98 14.40 -1.50
C ALA A 19 7.11 13.19 -0.56
N CYS A 20 8.33 12.78 -0.25
CA CYS A 20 8.60 11.71 0.69
C CYS A 20 9.87 12.01 1.47
N ASN A 21 9.87 11.73 2.77
CA ASN A 21 11.04 11.88 3.63
C ASN A 21 11.87 10.59 3.74
N MET A 22 11.55 9.56 2.94
CA MET A 22 12.32 8.33 2.82
C MET A 22 12.81 8.14 1.38
N LYS A 23 13.93 7.41 1.21
CA LYS A 23 14.59 7.15 -0.08
C LYS A 23 14.72 5.66 -0.36
N CYS A 24 13.61 4.93 -0.27
CA CYS A 24 13.58 3.48 -0.40
C CYS A 24 14.09 3.03 -1.78
N ALA A 25 14.97 2.03 -1.81
CA ALA A 25 15.50 1.44 -3.05
C ALA A 25 14.44 0.73 -3.90
N PHE A 26 13.32 0.38 -3.27
CA PHE A 26 12.16 -0.30 -3.86
C PHE A 26 10.97 0.64 -4.11
N CYS A 27 11.17 1.96 -4.11
CA CYS A 27 10.08 2.89 -4.40
C CYS A 27 9.57 2.70 -5.83
N ILE A 28 8.25 2.55 -5.99
CA ILE A 28 7.58 2.44 -7.29
C ILE A 28 7.16 3.79 -7.86
N ASP A 29 7.23 4.86 -7.07
CA ASP A 29 6.86 6.20 -7.51
C ASP A 29 8.01 6.84 -8.31
N GLU A 30 7.76 7.06 -9.58
CA GLU A 30 8.73 7.63 -10.51
C GLU A 30 8.90 9.14 -10.33
N TYR A 31 7.90 9.81 -9.73
CA TYR A 31 7.90 11.24 -9.44
C TYR A 31 8.46 11.55 -8.04
N ARG A 32 9.09 10.56 -7.38
CA ARG A 32 9.59 10.67 -6.00
C ARG A 32 10.46 11.92 -5.80
N ASN A 33 10.27 12.59 -4.66
CA ASN A 33 10.93 13.84 -4.26
C ASN A 33 10.46 15.10 -4.99
N GLU A 34 9.40 15.03 -5.81
CA GLU A 34 8.71 16.23 -6.25
C GLU A 34 7.80 16.76 -5.13
N ASP A 35 7.99 18.03 -4.74
CA ASP A 35 7.13 18.71 -3.75
C ASP A 35 5.80 19.15 -4.37
N VAL A 36 5.06 18.17 -4.88
CA VAL A 36 3.76 18.34 -5.53
C VAL A 36 2.67 17.77 -4.62
N PHE A 37 1.61 18.55 -4.41
CA PHE A 37 0.51 18.26 -3.52
C PHE A 37 -0.81 18.37 -4.29
N VAL A 38 -1.71 17.40 -4.11
CA VAL A 38 -3.03 17.41 -4.76
C VAL A 38 -3.89 18.53 -4.16
N SER A 39 -4.65 19.26 -4.98
CA SER A 39 -5.62 20.23 -4.47
C SER A 39 -6.87 19.53 -3.92
N LEU A 40 -7.56 20.16 -2.97
CA LEU A 40 -8.88 19.68 -2.51
C LEU A 40 -9.89 19.55 -3.66
N GLU A 41 -9.81 20.41 -4.67
CA GLU A 41 -10.64 20.33 -5.88
C GLU A 41 -10.39 19.03 -6.66
N HIS A 42 -9.11 18.66 -6.87
CA HIS A 42 -8.75 17.41 -7.54
C HIS A 42 -9.14 16.19 -6.70
N VAL A 43 -9.04 16.26 -5.38
CA VAL A 43 -9.58 15.24 -4.48
C VAL A 43 -11.09 15.12 -4.67
N GLU A 44 -11.84 16.21 -4.61
CA GLU A 44 -13.30 16.19 -4.77
C GLU A 44 -13.72 15.60 -6.13
N LYS A 45 -12.99 15.94 -7.21
CA LYS A 45 -13.16 15.33 -8.54
C LYS A 45 -12.98 13.81 -8.50
N ALA A 46 -11.95 13.33 -7.82
CA ALA A 46 -11.67 11.90 -7.64
C ALA A 46 -12.77 11.20 -6.83
N LEU A 47 -13.29 11.84 -5.78
CA LEU A 47 -14.40 11.32 -4.96
C LEU A 47 -15.71 11.23 -5.75
N LYS A 48 -16.03 12.25 -6.56
CA LYS A 48 -17.18 12.22 -7.47
C LYS A 48 -17.06 11.10 -8.49
N PHE A 49 -15.86 10.86 -9.02
CA PHE A 49 -15.59 9.73 -9.90
C PHE A 49 -15.79 8.39 -9.18
N ALA A 50 -15.24 8.22 -7.98
CA ALA A 50 -15.38 7.02 -7.17
C ALA A 50 -16.87 6.67 -6.90
N LYS A 51 -17.70 7.67 -6.60
CA LYS A 51 -19.16 7.47 -6.44
C LYS A 51 -19.80 6.93 -7.70
N LYS A 52 -19.50 7.52 -8.86
CA LYS A 52 -20.02 7.06 -10.16
C LYS A 52 -19.57 5.63 -10.52
N LYS A 53 -18.44 5.18 -9.97
CA LYS A 53 -17.89 3.85 -10.19
C LYS A 53 -18.23 2.84 -9.10
N ASN A 54 -19.07 3.21 -8.12
CA ASN A 54 -19.43 2.35 -6.97
C ASN A 54 -18.21 1.84 -6.20
N VAL A 55 -17.13 2.62 -6.16
CA VAL A 55 -15.97 2.37 -5.31
C VAL A 55 -16.39 2.47 -3.85
N LYS A 56 -15.85 1.61 -2.99
CA LYS A 56 -16.17 1.57 -1.55
C LYS A 56 -15.08 2.22 -0.71
N ASP A 57 -13.84 1.96 -1.07
CA ASP A 57 -12.68 2.34 -0.27
C ASP A 57 -11.82 3.37 -1.01
N ILE A 58 -11.39 4.40 -0.29
CA ILE A 58 -10.42 5.38 -0.77
C ILE A 58 -9.12 5.18 -0.03
N LEU A 59 -8.06 4.89 -0.77
CA LEU A 59 -6.71 4.78 -0.24
C LEU A 59 -5.99 6.10 -0.48
N LEU A 60 -5.68 6.81 0.59
CA LEU A 60 -4.81 7.98 0.58
C LEU A 60 -3.35 7.50 0.60
N ILE A 61 -2.66 7.67 -0.51
CA ILE A 61 -1.31 7.16 -0.77
C ILE A 61 -0.41 8.26 -1.37
N GLY A 62 0.83 7.91 -1.72
CA GLY A 62 1.74 8.75 -2.48
C GLY A 62 3.18 8.50 -2.07
N GLY A 63 3.99 9.55 -2.06
CA GLY A 63 5.27 9.57 -1.37
C GLY A 63 5.08 9.30 0.13
N GLU A 64 4.90 10.34 0.93
CA GLU A 64 4.47 10.23 2.32
C GLU A 64 3.26 11.15 2.57
N PRO A 65 2.03 10.60 2.67
CA PRO A 65 0.81 11.40 2.82
C PRO A 65 0.82 12.38 3.99
N THR A 66 1.50 12.06 5.10
CA THR A 66 1.60 12.94 6.27
C THR A 66 2.46 14.19 6.04
N LEU A 67 3.12 14.31 4.86
CA LEU A 67 3.76 15.55 4.43
C LEU A 67 2.78 16.53 3.78
N HIS A 68 1.59 16.08 3.37
CA HIS A 68 0.62 16.96 2.75
C HIS A 68 0.05 17.96 3.78
N PRO A 69 0.13 19.28 3.54
CA PRO A 69 -0.25 20.29 4.54
C PRO A 69 -1.74 20.24 4.91
N GLN A 70 -2.58 19.74 3.99
CA GLN A 70 -4.02 19.60 4.19
C GLN A 70 -4.50 18.14 4.32
N ILE A 71 -3.64 17.22 4.80
CA ILE A 71 -3.98 15.79 4.85
C ILE A 71 -5.22 15.50 5.71
N VAL A 72 -5.42 16.26 6.80
CA VAL A 72 -6.57 16.12 7.70
C VAL A 72 -7.85 16.56 6.99
N GLU A 73 -7.80 17.66 6.24
CA GLU A 73 -8.91 18.16 5.43
C GLU A 73 -9.28 17.18 4.31
N ILE A 74 -8.27 16.60 3.64
CA ILE A 74 -8.48 15.56 2.62
C ILE A 74 -9.20 14.35 3.23
N ALA A 75 -8.76 13.88 4.39
CA ALA A 75 -9.39 12.74 5.07
C ALA A 75 -10.84 13.06 5.48
N LYS A 76 -11.09 14.24 6.06
CA LYS A 76 -12.45 14.70 6.43
C LYS A 76 -13.37 14.83 5.20
N LEU A 77 -12.88 15.42 4.12
CA LEU A 77 -13.60 15.53 2.85
C LEU A 77 -13.93 14.13 2.29
N THR A 78 -12.97 13.22 2.32
CA THR A 78 -13.19 11.85 1.85
C THR A 78 -14.27 11.14 2.69
N LYS A 79 -14.26 11.33 4.02
CA LYS A 79 -15.28 10.79 4.92
C LYS A 79 -16.65 11.43 4.74
N SER A 80 -16.75 12.72 4.46
CA SER A 80 -18.04 13.39 4.24
C SER A 80 -18.77 12.88 3.00
N TYR A 81 -18.03 12.32 2.03
CA TYR A 81 -18.60 11.59 0.90
C TYR A 81 -19.07 10.17 1.27
N GLY A 82 -18.88 9.72 2.51
CA GLY A 82 -19.32 8.40 2.97
C GLY A 82 -18.49 7.24 2.43
N PHE A 83 -17.20 7.48 2.12
CA PHE A 83 -16.26 6.41 1.81
C PHE A 83 -15.59 5.88 3.07
N ARG A 84 -15.15 4.63 3.00
CA ARG A 84 -14.14 4.12 3.94
C ARG A 84 -12.77 4.66 3.52
N VAL A 85 -12.00 5.17 4.47
CA VAL A 85 -10.72 5.83 4.23
C VAL A 85 -9.59 5.03 4.83
N ILE A 86 -8.60 4.72 3.99
CA ILE A 86 -7.39 4.01 4.39
C ILE A 86 -6.20 4.91 4.10
N LEU A 87 -5.34 5.17 5.08
CA LEU A 87 -4.11 5.93 4.90
C LEU A 87 -2.91 4.97 4.87
N THR A 88 -2.09 5.03 3.82
CA THR A 88 -0.79 4.32 3.82
C THR A 88 0.34 5.29 4.17
N THR A 89 1.13 4.99 5.20
CA THR A 89 2.17 5.89 5.70
C THR A 89 3.41 5.11 6.17
N ASN A 90 4.57 5.73 6.09
CA ASN A 90 5.82 5.26 6.70
C ASN A 90 5.92 5.57 8.21
N TYR A 91 4.92 6.23 8.80
CA TYR A 91 4.81 6.52 10.24
C TYR A 91 5.94 7.38 10.84
N THR A 92 6.69 8.12 10.02
CA THR A 92 7.72 9.06 10.52
C THR A 92 7.15 10.31 11.18
N LYS A 93 5.86 10.61 10.98
CA LYS A 93 5.14 11.71 11.62
C LYS A 93 3.98 11.17 12.49
N PRO A 94 4.29 10.54 13.63
CA PRO A 94 3.27 9.91 14.48
C PRO A 94 2.19 10.89 14.95
N ASP A 95 2.53 12.16 15.21
CA ASP A 95 1.57 13.18 15.65
C ASP A 95 0.49 13.45 14.60
N VAL A 96 0.87 13.49 13.31
CA VAL A 96 -0.08 13.67 12.20
C VAL A 96 -0.96 12.43 12.04
N VAL A 97 -0.38 11.24 12.19
CA VAL A 97 -1.12 9.99 12.18
C VAL A 97 -2.14 9.96 13.33
N LYS A 98 -1.76 10.43 14.51
CA LYS A 98 -2.66 10.52 15.66
C LYS A 98 -3.78 11.54 15.44
N ALA A 99 -3.51 12.66 14.76
CA ALA A 99 -4.53 13.63 14.39
C ALA A 99 -5.56 13.10 13.36
N LEU A 100 -5.21 12.05 12.62
CA LEU A 100 -6.07 11.38 11.65
C LEU A 100 -6.88 10.21 12.26
N ASP A 101 -6.54 9.78 13.48
CA ASP A 101 -7.21 8.68 14.19
C ASP A 101 -8.69 8.99 14.42
N GLY A 102 -9.55 8.01 14.14
CA GLY A 102 -11.01 8.18 14.15
C GLY A 102 -11.60 8.98 12.97
N ILE A 103 -10.77 9.66 12.17
CA ILE A 103 -11.19 10.22 10.87
C ILE A 103 -11.01 9.16 9.80
N VAL A 104 -9.82 8.58 9.68
CA VAL A 104 -9.59 7.45 8.78
C VAL A 104 -10.09 6.16 9.43
N ASP A 105 -10.56 5.20 8.64
CA ASP A 105 -11.05 3.93 9.16
C ASP A 105 -9.90 2.94 9.40
N CYS A 106 -8.81 3.06 8.65
CA CYS A 106 -7.65 2.18 8.77
C CYS A 106 -6.33 2.89 8.44
N PHE A 107 -5.29 2.57 9.18
CA PHE A 107 -3.91 2.89 8.84
C PHE A 107 -3.18 1.65 8.33
N ASN A 108 -2.55 1.80 7.17
CA ASN A 108 -1.58 0.84 6.65
C ASN A 108 -0.16 1.39 6.88
N ILE A 109 0.51 0.89 7.90
CA ILE A 109 1.84 1.30 8.33
C ILE A 109 2.88 0.48 7.58
N SER A 110 3.62 1.13 6.68
CA SER A 110 4.70 0.49 5.93
C SER A 110 5.96 0.36 6.79
N PHE A 111 6.31 -0.87 7.16
CA PHE A 111 7.50 -1.17 7.95
C PHE A 111 8.76 -1.19 7.07
N TYR A 112 9.57 -0.15 7.24
CA TYR A 112 10.86 0.10 6.58
C TYR A 112 11.97 0.31 7.62
N SER A 113 12.02 -0.54 8.66
CA SER A 113 13.01 -0.49 9.75
C SER A 113 12.86 0.65 10.76
N GLN A 114 11.66 1.20 10.91
CA GLN A 114 11.36 2.14 12.00
C GLN A 114 11.59 1.47 13.36
N ARG A 115 12.08 2.25 14.35
CA ARG A 115 12.33 1.76 15.71
C ARG A 115 11.04 1.55 16.50
N GLU A 116 10.05 2.39 16.26
CA GLU A 116 8.78 2.41 16.95
C GLU A 116 7.63 2.22 15.96
N LEU A 117 6.63 1.44 16.38
CA LEU A 117 5.43 1.15 15.62
C LEU A 117 4.22 1.36 16.54
N PRO A 118 3.07 1.78 15.98
CA PRO A 118 1.87 2.00 16.77
C PRO A 118 1.30 0.67 17.27
N LYS A 119 0.63 0.71 18.43
CA LYS A 119 -0.16 -0.41 18.96
C LYS A 119 -1.63 -0.13 18.77
N GLN A 120 -2.41 -1.16 18.47
CA GLN A 120 -3.84 -1.07 18.23
C GLN A 120 -4.59 -0.51 19.45
N SER A 121 -4.09 -0.77 20.66
CA SER A 121 -4.64 -0.21 21.90
C SER A 121 -4.67 1.31 21.94
N ASP A 122 -3.79 1.96 21.18
CA ASP A 122 -3.59 3.41 21.22
C ASP A 122 -4.42 4.11 20.13
N PHE A 123 -5.16 3.38 19.29
CA PHE A 123 -5.87 3.91 18.13
C PHE A 123 -7.32 3.41 18.08
N VAL A 124 -8.21 4.29 17.63
CA VAL A 124 -9.60 3.95 17.31
C VAL A 124 -9.68 3.29 15.93
N SER A 125 -8.92 3.81 14.97
CA SER A 125 -8.82 3.26 13.63
C SER A 125 -8.13 1.88 13.62
N ASP A 126 -8.52 1.02 12.68
CA ASP A 126 -7.84 -0.28 12.47
C ASP A 126 -6.36 -0.03 12.09
N LEU A 127 -5.44 -0.79 12.66
CA LEU A 127 -4.03 -0.77 12.29
C LEU A 127 -3.65 -2.02 11.50
N THR A 128 -2.92 -1.80 10.42
CA THR A 128 -2.20 -2.85 9.69
C THR A 128 -0.72 -2.46 9.62
N ILE A 129 0.18 -3.37 10.00
CA ILE A 129 1.61 -3.25 9.73
C ILE A 129 1.92 -4.09 8.50
N HIS A 130 2.41 -3.44 7.45
CA HIS A 130 2.82 -4.08 6.20
C HIS A 130 4.34 -4.11 6.10
N ALA A 131 4.93 -5.30 6.08
CA ALA A 131 6.37 -5.48 5.89
C ALA A 131 6.68 -6.16 4.55
N ILE A 132 7.73 -5.69 3.88
CA ILE A 132 8.22 -6.31 2.65
C ILE A 132 9.26 -7.38 2.99
N ILE A 133 9.11 -8.56 2.39
CA ILE A 133 10.04 -9.68 2.46
C ILE A 133 10.96 -9.63 1.24
N HIS A 134 12.27 -9.56 1.48
CA HIS A 134 13.29 -9.56 0.43
C HIS A 134 14.62 -10.06 0.98
N ARG A 135 15.65 -10.20 0.13
CA ARG A 135 16.95 -10.77 0.53
C ARG A 135 17.65 -10.11 1.73
N LYS A 136 17.31 -8.86 2.06
CA LYS A 136 17.87 -8.11 3.18
C LYS A 136 16.92 -7.92 4.37
N GLN A 137 15.64 -8.24 4.23
CA GLN A 137 14.63 -8.05 5.28
C GLN A 137 13.70 -9.26 5.34
N LEU A 138 13.53 -9.83 6.53
CA LEU A 138 12.75 -11.07 6.73
C LEU A 138 13.22 -12.21 5.80
N ASN A 139 14.54 -12.30 5.58
CA ASN A 139 15.14 -13.18 4.59
C ASN A 139 15.29 -14.65 5.02
N THR A 140 14.86 -15.00 6.23
CA THR A 140 14.76 -16.38 6.71
C THR A 140 13.41 -16.58 7.39
N ARG A 141 12.97 -17.85 7.51
CA ARG A 141 11.74 -18.21 8.21
C ARG A 141 11.76 -17.74 9.67
N GLU A 142 12.87 -17.91 10.36
CA GLU A 142 13.03 -17.54 11.77
C GLU A 142 12.84 -16.04 11.98
N LYS A 143 13.34 -15.21 11.05
CA LYS A 143 13.14 -13.76 11.09
C LYS A 143 11.69 -13.38 10.83
N LEU A 144 11.01 -14.05 9.90
CA LEU A 144 9.57 -13.85 9.68
C LEU A 144 8.76 -14.25 10.91
N ASP A 145 9.03 -15.42 11.48
CA ASP A 145 8.36 -15.92 12.68
C ASP A 145 8.56 -14.98 13.87
N SER A 146 9.81 -14.56 14.13
CA SER A 146 10.13 -13.60 15.19
C SER A 146 9.44 -12.25 14.99
N PHE A 147 9.32 -11.77 13.74
CA PHE A 147 8.59 -10.54 13.44
C PHE A 147 7.09 -10.69 13.75
N ILE A 148 6.48 -11.81 13.34
CA ILE A 148 5.07 -12.10 13.62
C ILE A 148 4.84 -12.14 15.13
N ASP A 149 5.65 -12.91 15.86
CA ASP A 149 5.49 -13.07 17.31
C ASP A 149 5.66 -11.75 18.07
N LYS A 150 6.55 -10.87 17.59
CA LYS A 150 6.76 -9.55 18.20
C LYS A 150 5.58 -8.60 17.99
N TYR A 151 4.97 -8.59 16.80
CA TYR A 151 4.04 -7.52 16.40
C TYR A 151 2.59 -7.96 16.20
N ARG A 152 2.26 -9.25 16.37
CA ARG A 152 0.88 -9.76 16.24
C ARG A 152 -0.13 -9.10 17.19
N GLU A 153 0.32 -8.63 18.35
CA GLU A 153 -0.51 -7.90 19.32
C GLU A 153 -0.50 -6.37 19.07
N TYR A 154 0.34 -5.88 18.15
CA TYR A 154 0.41 -4.45 17.82
C TYR A 154 -0.64 -4.07 16.78
N ALA A 155 -0.85 -4.91 15.78
CA ALA A 155 -1.73 -4.62 14.65
C ALA A 155 -2.00 -5.89 13.84
N HIS A 156 -2.90 -5.80 12.88
CA HIS A 156 -2.96 -6.81 11.83
C HIS A 156 -1.66 -6.81 11.02
N LEU A 157 -1.11 -7.99 10.75
CA LEU A 157 0.15 -8.11 9.99
C LEU A 157 -0.13 -8.53 8.56
N LYS A 158 0.48 -7.81 7.63
CA LYS A 158 0.49 -8.12 6.20
C LYS A 158 1.91 -8.15 5.70
N PHE A 159 2.17 -9.04 4.76
CA PHE A 159 3.45 -9.15 4.11
C PHE A 159 3.30 -9.12 2.60
N SER A 160 4.35 -8.69 1.93
CA SER A 160 4.49 -8.90 0.49
C SER A 160 5.93 -9.09 0.09
N THR A 161 6.20 -9.73 -1.04
CA THR A 161 7.51 -9.63 -1.68
C THR A 161 7.61 -8.34 -2.50
N LEU A 162 8.80 -8.05 -3.04
CA LEU A 162 9.04 -6.85 -3.84
C LEU A 162 8.28 -6.91 -5.17
N THR A 163 7.70 -5.78 -5.56
CA THR A 163 7.36 -5.53 -6.96
C THR A 163 8.63 -5.16 -7.72
N VAL A 164 8.85 -5.75 -8.89
CA VAL A 164 9.96 -5.37 -9.76
C VAL A 164 9.67 -4.01 -10.39
N CYS A 165 10.46 -2.99 -10.01
CA CYS A 165 10.41 -1.65 -10.60
C CYS A 165 11.79 -1.12 -11.03
N ASN A 166 12.87 -1.84 -10.72
CA ASN A 166 14.24 -1.52 -11.11
C ASN A 166 15.18 -2.74 -10.87
N ASP A 167 16.42 -2.65 -11.36
CA ASP A 167 17.46 -3.68 -11.21
C ASP A 167 17.70 -4.11 -9.76
N TRP A 168 17.59 -3.18 -8.81
CA TRP A 168 17.79 -3.50 -7.40
C TRP A 168 16.68 -4.41 -6.89
N THR A 169 15.41 -4.09 -7.22
CA THR A 169 14.27 -4.92 -6.81
C THR A 169 14.30 -6.30 -7.46
N GLU A 170 14.71 -6.41 -8.72
CA GLU A 170 14.88 -7.69 -9.41
C GLU A 170 15.91 -8.60 -8.71
N LYS A 171 17.04 -8.03 -8.28
CA LYS A 171 18.08 -8.76 -7.53
C LYS A 171 17.65 -9.14 -6.12
N MET A 172 16.71 -8.40 -5.52
CA MET A 172 16.36 -8.54 -4.09
C MET A 172 15.07 -9.33 -3.85
N GLN A 173 14.20 -9.50 -4.85
CA GLN A 173 12.86 -10.09 -4.66
C GLN A 173 12.87 -11.58 -4.32
N SER A 174 13.88 -12.33 -4.76
CA SER A 174 13.93 -13.78 -4.62
C SER A 174 14.26 -14.20 -3.19
N VAL A 175 13.32 -14.88 -2.54
CA VAL A 175 13.43 -15.36 -1.15
C VAL A 175 12.99 -16.84 -1.08
N PRO A 176 13.91 -17.79 -1.33
CA PRO A 176 13.55 -19.20 -1.60
C PRO A 176 12.82 -19.92 -0.47
N TYR A 177 13.01 -19.54 0.79
CA TYR A 177 12.32 -20.22 1.90
C TYR A 177 10.79 -20.05 1.85
N LEU A 178 10.28 -19.02 1.16
CA LEU A 178 8.85 -18.80 1.01
C LEU A 178 8.16 -19.94 0.23
N ASP A 179 8.91 -20.66 -0.61
CA ASP A 179 8.37 -21.75 -1.44
C ASP A 179 8.18 -23.04 -0.64
N SER A 180 8.86 -23.18 0.49
CA SER A 180 8.74 -24.33 1.40
C SER A 180 7.90 -24.03 2.65
N LEU A 181 7.32 -22.83 2.76
CA LEU A 181 6.44 -22.50 3.87
C LEU A 181 5.14 -23.33 3.81
N PRO A 182 4.64 -23.82 4.96
CA PRO A 182 3.36 -24.54 5.03
C PRO A 182 2.19 -23.54 4.93
N VAL A 183 2.02 -22.95 3.75
CA VAL A 183 1.02 -21.91 3.50
C VAL A 183 -0.30 -22.48 3.03
N LYS A 184 -1.39 -21.83 3.40
CA LYS A 184 -2.69 -22.04 2.75
C LYS A 184 -2.80 -21.06 1.58
N LYS A 185 -2.99 -21.57 0.36
CA LYS A 185 -3.31 -20.72 -0.79
C LYS A 185 -4.68 -20.08 -0.59
N MET A 186 -4.77 -18.79 -0.86
CA MET A 186 -6.02 -18.04 -0.88
C MET A 186 -6.16 -17.32 -2.20
N VAL A 187 -7.37 -17.29 -2.75
CA VAL A 187 -7.69 -16.46 -3.90
C VAL A 187 -8.21 -15.13 -3.35
N LEU A 188 -7.43 -14.07 -3.56
CA LEU A 188 -7.79 -12.70 -3.29
C LEU A 188 -8.34 -12.08 -4.58
N PHE A 189 -9.49 -11.42 -4.50
CA PHE A 189 -10.09 -10.70 -5.64
C PHE A 189 -10.33 -11.57 -6.89
N ASN A 190 -10.62 -12.86 -6.71
CA ASN A 190 -10.79 -13.86 -7.79
C ASN A 190 -9.59 -14.03 -8.74
N GLU A 191 -8.46 -13.37 -8.47
CA GLU A 191 -7.39 -13.21 -9.45
C GLU A 191 -5.98 -13.31 -8.85
N ILE A 192 -5.79 -13.09 -7.54
CA ILE A 192 -4.47 -13.06 -6.89
C ILE A 192 -4.32 -14.27 -5.95
N GLU A 193 -3.35 -15.16 -6.18
CA GLU A 193 -2.98 -16.15 -5.15
C GLU A 193 -2.21 -15.45 -4.02
N GLY A 194 -2.89 -15.16 -2.91
CA GLY A 194 -2.24 -14.87 -1.64
C GLY A 194 -1.83 -16.16 -0.93
N MET A 195 -0.88 -16.06 -0.02
CA MET A 195 -0.53 -17.14 0.89
C MET A 195 -0.90 -16.72 2.31
N GLU A 196 -1.59 -17.59 3.05
CA GLU A 196 -1.80 -17.41 4.48
C GLU A 196 -0.74 -18.20 5.24
N TYR A 197 -0.03 -17.51 6.13
CA TYR A 197 0.97 -18.10 7.01
C TYR A 197 0.78 -17.54 8.42
N ARG A 198 0.53 -18.43 9.39
CA ARG A 198 0.31 -18.07 10.81
C ARG A 198 -0.72 -16.94 10.99
N GLY A 199 -1.83 -17.00 10.24
CA GLY A 199 -2.91 -16.01 10.28
C GLY A 199 -2.59 -14.67 9.60
N CYS A 200 -1.43 -14.56 8.94
CA CYS A 200 -1.01 -13.37 8.21
C CYS A 200 -1.08 -13.60 6.70
N VAL A 201 -1.41 -12.55 5.94
CA VAL A 201 -1.42 -12.60 4.47
C VAL A 201 -0.04 -12.26 3.93
N ILE A 202 0.48 -13.08 3.01
CA ILE A 202 1.69 -12.85 2.23
C ILE A 202 1.29 -12.72 0.75
N LYS A 203 1.41 -11.52 0.18
CA LYS A 203 1.25 -11.28 -1.26
C LYS A 203 2.57 -11.46 -1.98
N ARG A 204 2.70 -12.52 -2.77
CA ARG A 204 3.94 -12.83 -3.51
C ARG A 204 3.94 -12.12 -4.89
N HIS A 205 4.51 -10.92 -4.96
CA HIS A 205 4.70 -10.18 -6.22
C HIS A 205 5.82 -10.75 -7.10
N ASP A 206 6.74 -11.51 -6.50
CA ASP A 206 7.86 -12.19 -7.16
C ASP A 206 7.42 -13.40 -8.00
N ILE A 207 6.18 -13.85 -7.83
CA ILE A 207 5.54 -14.86 -8.68
C ILE A 207 4.37 -14.19 -9.42
N ILE A 208 4.40 -14.28 -10.76
CA ILE A 208 3.33 -13.73 -11.59
C ILE A 208 2.17 -14.72 -11.56
N LEU A 209 1.20 -14.47 -10.69
CA LEU A 209 0.03 -15.34 -10.54
C LEU A 209 -1.09 -14.94 -11.51
N ASN A 210 -1.25 -13.63 -11.74
CA ASN A 210 -2.13 -13.09 -12.77
C ASN A 210 -1.76 -11.61 -13.05
N PRO A 211 -1.19 -11.30 -14.24
CA PRO A 211 -0.77 -9.94 -14.58
C PRO A 211 -1.93 -8.95 -14.77
N GLY A 212 -3.20 -9.39 -14.78
CA GLY A 212 -4.38 -8.54 -14.91
C GLY A 212 -5.07 -8.13 -13.59
N ALA A 213 -4.55 -8.58 -12.45
CA ALA A 213 -5.30 -8.64 -11.19
C ALA A 213 -5.35 -7.37 -10.34
N ASP A 214 -4.67 -6.29 -10.75
CA ASP A 214 -4.71 -4.99 -10.06
C ASP A 214 -5.38 -3.96 -10.98
N GLN A 215 -6.70 -3.89 -10.89
CA GLN A 215 -7.60 -3.05 -11.70
C GLN A 215 -8.04 -1.78 -10.94
N SER A 216 -7.31 -1.40 -9.89
CA SER A 216 -7.68 -0.30 -9.02
C SER A 216 -7.50 1.05 -9.71
N TYR A 217 -8.42 1.97 -9.46
CA TYR A 217 -8.29 3.32 -10.00
C TYR A 217 -7.16 4.08 -9.28
N LYS A 218 -6.50 4.99 -9.98
CA LYS A 218 -5.47 5.88 -9.45
C LYS A 218 -5.73 7.32 -9.88
N ALA A 219 -5.95 8.20 -8.90
CA ALA A 219 -6.01 9.64 -9.09
C ALA A 219 -4.65 10.26 -8.81
N HIS A 220 -4.12 11.00 -9.77
CA HIS A 220 -2.84 11.69 -9.69
C HIS A 220 -3.01 13.12 -9.16
N THR A 221 -1.92 13.72 -8.69
CA THR A 221 -1.89 15.07 -8.12
C THR A 221 -2.39 16.15 -9.10
N ASN A 222 -2.21 15.95 -10.40
CA ASN A 222 -2.72 16.79 -11.48
C ASN A 222 -4.22 16.60 -11.82
N GLY A 223 -4.94 15.75 -11.07
CA GLY A 223 -6.37 15.50 -11.26
C GLY A 223 -6.72 14.52 -12.38
N GLN A 224 -5.73 13.87 -13.00
CA GLN A 224 -5.95 12.74 -13.91
C GLN A 224 -6.33 11.48 -13.13
N ILE A 225 -7.23 10.66 -13.69
CA ILE A 225 -7.67 9.39 -13.09
C ILE A 225 -7.48 8.28 -14.12
N VAL A 226 -6.75 7.22 -13.74
CA VAL A 226 -6.41 6.07 -14.58
C VAL A 226 -6.79 4.75 -13.90
N LYS A 227 -6.82 3.62 -14.62
CA LYS A 227 -7.21 2.29 -14.08
C LYS A 227 -6.02 1.30 -13.85
N SER A 228 -4.78 1.68 -14.23
CA SER A 228 -3.53 0.88 -14.40
C SER A 228 -3.70 -0.45 -15.19
N TRP A 229 -2.74 -1.01 -15.92
CA TRP A 229 -1.28 -0.84 -16.05
C TRP A 229 -0.87 -0.61 -17.52
N LYS A 230 -0.20 0.50 -17.83
CA LYS A 230 0.84 0.63 -18.86
C LYS A 230 1.46 2.03 -18.78
N LYS A 231 2.75 2.09 -18.45
CA LYS A 231 3.65 3.04 -19.08
C LYS A 231 4.17 2.34 -20.32
N ASP A 232 4.28 3.06 -21.41
CA ASP A 232 5.02 2.64 -22.59
C ASP A 232 6.46 2.27 -22.20
N LEU A 233 6.72 0.99 -21.94
CA LEU A 233 8.06 0.42 -21.74
C LEU A 233 8.13 -0.96 -22.38
N ILE A 234 8.03 -0.97 -23.71
CA ILE A 234 8.96 -1.73 -24.56
C ILE A 234 9.49 -0.72 -25.59
N ALA A 235 10.37 0.17 -25.14
CA ALA A 235 11.44 0.67 -25.99
C ALA A 235 12.59 -0.34 -25.88
N LEU A 236 12.43 -1.49 -26.53
CA LEU A 236 13.57 -2.31 -26.94
C LEU A 236 13.92 -1.87 -28.35
N SER A 237 14.96 -1.04 -28.43
CA SER A 237 16.01 -1.04 -29.44
C SER A 237 15.62 -1.44 -30.86
N SER A 238 15.73 -0.46 -31.75
CA SER A 238 16.25 -0.64 -33.11
C SER A 238 17.29 -1.77 -33.20
N VAL A 239 16.96 -2.86 -33.89
CA VAL A 239 17.90 -3.69 -34.63
C VAL A 239 17.16 -4.29 -35.83
N ALA A 240 17.58 -3.84 -37.03
CA ALA A 240 17.36 -4.42 -38.37
C ALA A 240 15.93 -4.77 -38.82
#